data_AF-A0A2G5UAC2-F1
#
_entry.id   AF-A0A2G5UAC2-F1
#
_cell.length_a   1.000
_cell.length_b   1.000
_cell.length_c   1.000
_cell.angle_alpha   90.00
_cell.angle_beta   90.00
_cell.angle_gamma   90.00
#
_symmetry.space_group_name_H-M   'P 1'
#
loop_
_entity.id
_entity.type
_entity.pdbx_description
1 polymer ?
#
loop_
_entity_poly.entity_id
_entity_poly.type
_entity_poly.pdbx_seq_one_letter_code
_entity_poly.pdbx_strand_id
1 'polypeptide(L)'
;MFSSVPTIVCDECEFVVKELKTVVEDKKSQAEARDFLRENVCKSLGQYRGFCDLVVDEYLPQFIQELDAILADPHQVCVDIKACNAGQGFKARKYVGLLGWFQRNSL
;
A
#
# COMPACT_ATOMS: atom_id res chain seq x y z
N MET A 1 10.57 22.59 13.41
CA MET A 1 11.16 21.54 14.26
C MET A 1 10.06 20.99 15.16
N PHE A 2 9.32 19.97 14.71
CA PHE A 2 8.43 19.14 15.54
C PHE A 2 8.97 17.71 15.39
N SER A 3 10.01 17.36 16.15
CA SER A 3 9.95 16.48 17.34
C SER A 3 9.13 15.20 17.13
N SER A 4 9.84 14.17 16.64
CA SER A 4 9.55 12.74 16.70
C SER A 4 8.13 12.30 16.34
N VAL A 5 7.99 11.71 15.15
CA VAL A 5 6.78 10.92 14.82
C VAL A 5 6.56 9.83 15.88
N PRO A 6 5.37 9.73 16.49
CA PRO A 6 5.07 8.67 17.45
C PRO A 6 5.27 7.30 16.82
N THR A 7 5.86 6.36 17.55
CA THR A 7 6.13 5.01 17.03
C THR A 7 4.86 4.30 16.56
N ILE A 8 3.73 4.55 17.22
CA ILE A 8 2.42 4.03 16.79
C ILE A 8 2.05 4.49 15.38
N VAL A 9 2.32 5.74 15.00
CA VAL A 9 2.01 6.24 13.66
C VAL A 9 2.85 5.54 12.61
N CYS A 10 4.12 5.27 12.92
CA CYS A 10 5.01 4.51 12.04
C CYS A 10 4.54 3.05 11.90
N ASP A 11 4.21 2.38 13.02
CA ASP A 11 3.70 1.00 13.03
C ASP A 11 2.42 0.86 12.17
N GLU A 12 1.45 1.77 12.36
CA GLU A 12 0.18 1.75 11.63
C GLU A 12 0.38 2.08 10.14
N CYS A 13 1.28 3.01 9.81
CA CYS A 13 1.62 3.29 8.41
C CYS A 13 2.22 2.05 7.73
N GLU A 14 3.20 1.39 8.35
CA GLU A 14 3.82 0.20 7.78
C GLU A 14 2.81 -0.94 7.62
N PHE A 15 1.88 -1.09 8.55
CA PHE A 15 0.79 -2.04 8.43
C PHE A 15 -0.11 -1.72 7.23
N VAL A 16 -0.57 -0.47 7.09
CA VAL A 16 -1.39 -0.05 5.95
C VAL A 16 -0.66 -0.24 4.62
N VAL A 17 0.63 0.06 4.54
CA VAL A 17 1.43 -0.14 3.32
C VAL A 17 1.53 -1.64 2.96
N LYS A 18 1.68 -2.51 3.95
CA LYS A 18 1.66 -3.97 3.73
C LYS A 18 0.30 -4.44 3.23
N GLU A 19 -0.79 -4.01 3.84
CA GLU A 19 -2.14 -4.36 3.38
C GLU A 19 -2.44 -3.77 2.00
N LEU A 20 -1.94 -2.58 1.67
CA LEU A 20 -2.05 -2.03 0.33
C LEU A 20 -1.30 -2.88 -0.69
N LYS A 21 -0.10 -3.38 -0.35
CA LYS A 21 0.67 -4.28 -1.22
C LYS A 21 -0.11 -5.57 -1.52
N THR A 22 -0.78 -6.18 -0.53
CA THR A 22 -1.58 -7.40 -0.77
C THR A 22 -2.74 -7.15 -1.73
N VAL A 23 -3.37 -5.97 -1.66
CA VAL A 23 -4.41 -5.56 -2.63
C VAL A 23 -3.84 -5.29 -4.01
N VAL A 24 -2.66 -4.67 -4.12
CA VAL A 24 -1.98 -4.39 -5.39
C VAL A 24 -1.58 -5.69 -6.10
N GLU A 25 -1.13 -6.70 -5.37
CA GLU A 25 -0.77 -8.02 -5.92
C GLU A 25 -1.99 -8.90 -6.29
N ASP A 26 -3.16 -8.59 -5.74
CA ASP A 26 -4.39 -9.35 -5.98
C ASP A 26 -4.95 -9.12 -7.40
N LYS A 27 -4.91 -10.18 -8.22
CA LYS A 27 -5.38 -10.13 -9.62
C LYS A 27 -6.84 -9.71 -9.77
N LYS A 28 -7.68 -10.00 -8.79
CA LYS A 28 -9.09 -9.59 -8.82
C LYS A 28 -9.18 -8.07 -8.65
N SER A 29 -8.49 -7.50 -7.66
CA SER A 29 -8.40 -6.05 -7.43
C SER A 29 -7.83 -5.31 -8.65
N GLN A 30 -6.83 -5.87 -9.32
CA GLN A 30 -6.29 -5.32 -10.58
C GLN A 30 -7.34 -5.30 -11.70
N ALA A 31 -8.13 -6.37 -11.84
CA ALA A 31 -9.22 -6.43 -12.81
C ALA A 31 -10.34 -5.43 -12.48
N GLU A 32 -10.70 -5.29 -11.20
CA GLU A 32 -11.67 -4.31 -10.72
C GLU A 32 -11.20 -2.87 -11.00
N ALA A 33 -9.92 -2.56 -10.80
CA ALA A 33 -9.35 -1.26 -11.12
C ALA A 33 -9.41 -0.96 -12.63
N ARG A 34 -9.07 -1.94 -13.48
CA ARG A 34 -9.19 -1.83 -14.94
C ARG A 34 -10.62 -1.53 -15.35
N ASP A 35 -11.58 -2.32 -14.84
CA ASP A 35 -12.99 -2.19 -15.19
C ASP A 35 -13.57 -0.87 -14.68
N PHE A 36 -13.13 -0.43 -13.49
CA PHE A 36 -13.48 0.89 -12.97
C PHE A 36 -13.04 2.01 -13.91
N LEU A 37 -11.78 2.00 -14.38
CA LEU A 37 -11.26 3.00 -15.32
C LEU A 37 -12.01 2.99 -16.65
N ARG A 38 -12.31 1.81 -17.19
CA ARG A 38 -13.08 1.68 -18.44
C ARG A 38 -14.48 2.26 -18.30
N GLU A 39 -15.21 1.86 -17.26
CA GLU A 39 -16.63 2.19 -17.10
C GLU A 39 -16.87 3.61 -16.58
N ASN A 40 -15.98 4.14 -15.75
CA ASN A 40 -16.17 5.43 -15.08
C ASN A 40 -15.31 6.55 -15.65
N VAL A 41 -14.22 6.24 -16.35
CA VAL A 41 -13.35 7.22 -17.00
C VAL A 41 -13.50 7.15 -18.51
N CYS A 42 -13.07 6.04 -19.14
CA CYS A 42 -12.97 5.95 -20.60
C CYS A 42 -14.33 6.08 -21.31
N LYS A 43 -15.40 5.52 -20.74
CA LYS A 43 -16.76 5.61 -21.28
C LYS A 43 -17.25 7.05 -21.49
N SER A 44 -16.78 7.99 -20.67
CA SER A 44 -17.18 9.41 -20.74
C SER A 44 -16.48 10.20 -21.85
N LEU A 45 -15.45 9.63 -22.49
CA LEU A 45 -14.56 10.35 -23.41
C LEU A 45 -15.02 10.35 -24.88
N GLY A 46 -16.21 9.83 -25.18
CA GLY A 46 -16.80 9.85 -26.53
C GLY A 46 -15.89 9.21 -27.57
N GLN A 47 -15.47 9.98 -28.57
CA GLN A 47 -14.59 9.50 -29.66
C GLN A 47 -13.23 8.99 -29.17
N TYR A 48 -12.76 9.43 -28.01
CA TYR A 48 -11.46 9.01 -27.46
C TYR A 48 -11.54 7.75 -26.61
N ARG A 49 -12.72 7.17 -26.42
CA ARG A 49 -12.91 5.96 -25.59
C ARG A 49 -11.96 4.83 -25.98
N GLY A 50 -11.86 4.52 -27.28
CA GLY A 50 -11.02 3.42 -27.76
C GLY A 50 -9.53 3.63 -27.44
N PHE A 51 -9.04 4.87 -27.54
CA PHE A 51 -7.67 5.20 -27.15
C PHE A 51 -7.46 5.12 -25.64
N CYS A 52 -8.45 5.54 -24.84
CA CYS A 52 -8.41 5.41 -23.39
C CYS A 52 -8.39 3.94 -22.96
N ASP A 53 -9.28 3.11 -23.53
CA ASP A 53 -9.34 1.68 -23.24
C ASP A 53 -7.98 1.02 -23.56
N LEU A 54 -7.35 1.39 -24.69
CA LEU A 54 -5.99 0.94 -25.04
C LEU A 54 -4.95 1.38 -24.00
N VAL A 55 -4.97 2.64 -23.56
CA VAL A 55 -4.03 3.12 -22.53
C VAL A 55 -4.22 2.35 -21.22
N VAL A 56 -5.46 2.10 -20.81
CA VAL A 56 -5.76 1.32 -19.61
C VAL A 56 -5.21 -0.10 -19.74
N ASP A 57 -5.44 -0.77 -20.87
CA ASP A 57 -4.98 -2.15 -21.05
C ASP A 57 -3.47 -2.29 -21.11
N GLU A 58 -2.80 -1.36 -21.79
CA GLU A 58 -1.35 -1.44 -22.02
C GLU A 58 -0.53 -0.93 -20.83
N TYR A 59 -0.98 0.14 -20.17
CA TYR A 59 -0.17 0.84 -19.17
C TYR A 59 -0.60 0.59 -17.73
N LEU A 60 -1.86 0.24 -17.44
CA LEU A 60 -2.26 -0.06 -16.06
C LEU A 60 -1.44 -1.19 -15.43
N PRO A 61 -1.12 -2.31 -16.13
CA PRO A 61 -0.26 -3.35 -15.56
C PRO A 61 1.12 -2.84 -15.19
N GLN A 62 1.69 -1.92 -15.97
CA GLN A 62 2.99 -1.31 -15.69
C GLN A 62 2.91 -0.39 -14.48
N PHE A 63 1.85 0.43 -14.35
CA PHE A 63 1.64 1.25 -13.16
C PHE A 63 1.46 0.41 -11.89
N ILE A 64 0.77 -0.72 -11.99
CA ILE A 64 0.63 -1.67 -10.88
C ILE A 64 1.99 -2.26 -10.50
N GLN A 65 2.84 -2.62 -11.47
CA GLN A 65 4.19 -3.13 -11.20
C GLN A 65 5.08 -2.08 -10.52
N GLU A 66 5.06 -0.83 -10.99
CA GLU A 66 5.81 0.26 -10.34
C GLU A 66 5.30 0.51 -8.91
N LEU A 67 3.97 0.50 -8.71
CA LEU A 67 3.38 0.62 -7.39
C LEU A 67 3.79 -0.54 -6.48
N ASP A 68 3.77 -1.78 -6.98
CA ASP A 68 4.18 -2.97 -6.24
C ASP A 68 5.65 -2.89 -5.77
N ALA A 69 6.53 -2.37 -6.64
CA ALA A 69 7.94 -2.15 -6.36
C ALA A 69 8.14 -1.06 -5.30
N ILE A 70 7.39 0.04 -5.37
CA ILE A 70 7.42 1.10 -4.34
C ILE A 70 7.00 0.55 -2.98
N LEU A 71 5.94 -0.26 -2.94
CA LEU A 71 5.40 -0.82 -1.70
C LEU A 71 6.26 -1.95 -1.11
N ALA A 72 7.31 -2.40 -1.81
CA ALA A 72 8.20 -3.47 -1.34
C ALA A 72 8.98 -3.11 -0.07
N ASP A 73 9.19 -1.81 0.19
CA ASP A 73 9.76 -1.31 1.46
C ASP A 73 8.75 -0.41 2.20
N PRO A 74 7.87 -1.00 3.04
CA PRO A 74 6.89 -0.25 3.81
C PRO A 74 7.49 0.83 4.70
N HIS A 75 8.67 0.59 5.26
CA HIS A 75 9.32 1.55 6.13
C HIS A 75 9.75 2.78 5.33
N GLN A 76 10.39 2.57 4.16
CA GLN A 76 10.82 3.66 3.30
C GLN A 76 9.63 4.50 2.80
N VAL A 77 8.54 3.87 2.37
CA VAL A 77 7.30 4.56 2.00
C VAL A 77 6.80 5.46 3.15
N CYS A 78 6.78 4.92 4.37
CA CYS A 78 6.37 5.66 5.56
C CYS A 78 7.36 6.77 5.96
N VAL A 79 8.66 6.62 5.69
CA VAL A 79 9.66 7.69 5.85
C VAL A 79 9.44 8.82 4.84
N ASP A 80 9.11 8.48 3.60
CA ASP A 80 8.90 9.45 2.52
C ASP A 80 7.72 10.36 2.82
N ILE A 81 6.61 9.79 3.32
CA ILE A 81 5.42 10.55 3.74
C ILE A 81 5.50 11.12 5.17
N LYS A 82 6.65 11.00 5.84
CA LYS A 82 6.90 11.52 7.20
C LYS A 82 6.06 10.86 8.30
N ALA A 83 5.58 9.64 8.08
CA ALA A 83 4.94 8.78 9.08
C ALA A 83 5.96 7.93 9.87
N CYS A 84 7.20 7.80 9.39
CA CYS A 84 8.32 7.19 10.10
C CYS A 84 9.53 8.13 10.09
N ASN A 85 10.40 8.01 11.10
CA ASN A 85 11.70 8.65 11.08
C ASN A 85 12.71 7.71 10.40
N ALA A 86 13.61 8.24 9.57
CA ALA A 86 14.59 7.44 8.79
C ALA A 86 15.53 6.54 9.63
N GLY A 87 15.60 6.74 10.95
CA GLY A 87 16.42 5.92 11.87
C GLY A 87 15.63 4.94 12.73
N GLN A 88 14.32 4.75 12.50
CA GLN A 88 13.44 3.90 13.30
C GLN A 88 13.09 2.59 12.59
N GLY A 89 14.09 1.86 12.09
CA GLY A 89 13.87 0.50 11.60
C GLY A 89 13.25 -0.40 12.67
N PHE A 90 12.30 -1.24 12.24
CA PHE A 90 11.48 -2.19 12.99
C PHE A 90 12.08 -2.67 14.33
N LYS A 91 11.59 -2.14 15.46
CA LYS A 91 11.81 -2.75 16.78
C LYS A 91 10.63 -3.65 17.11
N ALA A 92 10.82 -4.96 16.95
CA ALA A 92 9.92 -6.07 17.31
C ALA A 92 9.37 -6.07 18.77
N ARG A 93 9.63 -5.03 19.57
CA ARG A 93 9.30 -4.93 20.99
C ARG A 93 7.80 -4.89 21.31
N LYS A 94 6.94 -4.49 20.36
CA LYS A 94 5.50 -4.29 20.64
C LYS A 94 4.69 -5.60 20.65
N TYR A 95 5.03 -6.56 19.79
CA TYR A 95 4.37 -7.88 19.76
C TYR A 95 4.84 -8.82 20.89
N VAL A 96 5.97 -8.54 21.54
CA VAL A 96 6.42 -9.28 22.73
C VAL A 96 5.42 -9.13 23.89
N GLY A 97 4.70 -8.00 23.96
CA GLY A 97 3.67 -7.78 24.97
C GLY A 97 2.43 -8.65 24.77
N LEU A 98 1.95 -8.78 23.53
CA LEU A 98 0.78 -9.60 23.19
C LEU A 98 1.10 -11.10 23.19
N LEU A 99 2.23 -11.51 22.61
CA LEU A 99 2.70 -12.89 22.69
C LEU A 99 2.99 -13.29 24.15
N GLY A 100 3.59 -12.41 24.94
CA GLY A 100 3.83 -12.63 26.37
C GLY A 100 2.55 -12.69 27.21
N TRP A 101 1.47 -12.01 26.81
CA TRP A 101 0.15 -12.13 27.44
C TRP A 101 -0.53 -13.45 27.06
N PHE A 102 -0.53 -13.83 25.78
CA PHE A 102 -1.08 -15.11 25.33
C PHE A 102 -0.35 -16.32 25.91
N GLN A 103 0.98 -16.25 26.04
CA GLN A 103 1.81 -17.34 26.56
C GLN A 103 1.72 -17.49 28.10
N ARG A 104 1.33 -16.44 28.82
CA ARG A 104 1.02 -16.51 30.27
C ARG A 104 -0.42 -16.93 30.57
N ASN A 105 -1.34 -16.75 29.62
CA ASN A 105 -2.77 -17.03 29.79
C ASN A 105 -3.22 -18.32 29.07
N SER A 106 -2.26 -19.09 28.52
CA SER A 106 -2.44 -20.41 27.92
C SER A 106 -1.61 -21.50 28.63
N LEU A 107 -1.16 -21.22 29.86
CA LEU A 107 -0.49 -22.15 30.80
C LEU A 107 -1.15 -22.02 32.17
#